data_AF-A0AA45RPJ5-F1
#
_entry.id   AF-A0AA45RPJ5-F1
#
_cell.length_a   1.000
_cell.length_b   1.000
_cell.length_c   1.000
_cell.angle_alpha   90.00
_cell.angle_beta   90.00
_cell.angle_gamma   90.00
#
_symmetry.space_group_name_H-M   'P 1'
#
loop_
_entity.id
_entity.type
_entity.pdbx_description
1 polymer ?
#
loop_
_entity_poly.entity_id
_entity_poly.type
_entity_poly.pdbx_seq_one_letter_code
_entity_poly.pdbx_strand_id
1 'polypeptide(L)'
;MPGPWWAWVLVLLFISYGVHQERKARSLPDCDDDRVLASIDKMVRGPAEQRAAILGHGNERLGMPAVSGIHQISQYDSPATRACAGTLTFGRIKRPFGYTLESKGDEGAFVMERGVPAIIKERLEQWDWKRHFRHRHYTPDPMGMPALRKAFFAGVGQLAEGQRELDAIHDLQPDARCNQASRQVGVYRCRMLVERDDPKLAAAGLPSSTLLDSEFSFQRDDSGQAWRPAPGFAEDFRKAVQAARID
;
A
#
# COMPACT_ATOMS: atom_id res chain seq x y z
N MET A 1 -24.19 -37.85 -39.86
CA MET A 1 -22.82 -38.35 -40.05
C MET A 1 -21.90 -37.51 -39.18
N PRO A 2 -21.09 -38.09 -38.28
CA PRO A 2 -20.10 -37.31 -37.55
C PRO A 2 -19.11 -36.76 -38.58
N GLY A 3 -18.92 -35.45 -38.59
CA GLY A 3 -17.96 -34.79 -39.48
C GLY A 3 -16.55 -35.34 -39.27
N PRO A 4 -15.66 -35.17 -40.25
CA PRO A 4 -14.30 -35.69 -40.17
C PRO A 4 -13.60 -35.28 -38.87
N TRP A 5 -12.88 -36.22 -38.25
CA TRP A 5 -12.21 -36.04 -36.96
C TRP A 5 -11.27 -34.81 -36.91
N TRP A 6 -10.65 -34.46 -38.03
CA TRP A 6 -9.78 -33.28 -38.14
C TRP A 6 -10.55 -31.95 -38.00
N ALA A 7 -11.83 -31.90 -38.37
CA ALA A 7 -12.66 -30.72 -38.19
C ALA A 7 -12.91 -30.44 -36.69
N TRP A 8 -13.07 -31.50 -35.88
CA TRP A 8 -13.19 -31.37 -34.42
C TRP A 8 -11.89 -30.89 -33.76
N VAL A 9 -10.74 -31.37 -34.24
CA VAL A 9 -9.43 -30.90 -33.77
C VAL A 9 -9.25 -29.40 -34.08
N LEU A 10 -9.61 -28.96 -35.28
CA LEU A 10 -9.53 -27.54 -35.64
C LEU A 10 -10.47 -26.67 -34.81
N VAL A 11 -11.70 -27.11 -34.55
CA VAL A 11 -12.64 -26.38 -33.68
C VAL A 11 -12.10 -26.28 -32.25
N LEU A 12 -11.55 -27.37 -31.70
CA LEU A 12 -10.92 -27.33 -30.37
C LEU A 12 -9.67 -26.43 -30.32
N LEU A 13 -8.86 -26.41 -31.39
CA LEU A 13 -7.73 -25.50 -31.51
C LEU A 13 -8.17 -24.04 -31.60
N PHE A 14 -9.24 -23.75 -32.36
CA PHE A 14 -9.80 -22.39 -32.43
C PHE A 14 -10.40 -21.94 -31.10
N ILE A 15 -11.14 -22.81 -30.40
CA ILE A 15 -11.70 -22.51 -29.08
C ILE A 15 -10.58 -22.32 -28.05
N SER A 16 -9.60 -23.22 -28.01
CA SER A 16 -8.47 -23.10 -27.08
C SER A 16 -7.60 -21.88 -27.39
N TYR A 17 -7.38 -21.55 -28.65
CA TYR A 17 -6.69 -20.32 -29.07
C TYR A 17 -7.49 -19.07 -28.69
N GLY A 18 -8.80 -19.05 -28.94
CA GLY A 18 -9.69 -17.95 -28.54
C GLY A 18 -9.72 -17.75 -27.02
N VAL A 19 -9.88 -18.82 -26.25
CA VAL A 19 -9.83 -18.78 -24.78
C VAL A 19 -8.45 -18.36 -24.28
N HIS A 20 -7.37 -18.75 -24.95
CA HIS A 20 -6.02 -18.33 -24.58
C HIS A 20 -5.78 -16.84 -24.86
N GLN A 21 -6.23 -16.34 -26.02
CA GLN A 21 -6.18 -14.92 -26.38
C GLN A 21 -7.02 -14.07 -25.43
N GLU A 22 -8.26 -14.48 -25.12
CA GLU A 22 -9.10 -13.78 -24.14
C GLU A 22 -8.50 -13.76 -22.73
N ARG A 23 -7.84 -14.84 -22.31
CA ARG A 23 -7.11 -14.87 -21.02
C ARG A 23 -5.88 -13.96 -21.03
N LYS A 24 -5.15 -13.88 -22.14
CA LYS A 24 -4.01 -12.96 -22.31
C LYS A 24 -4.45 -11.50 -22.33
N ALA A 25 -5.56 -11.20 -23.00
CA ALA A 25 -6.11 -9.85 -23.02
C ALA A 25 -6.53 -9.36 -21.62
N ARG A 26 -6.91 -10.29 -20.73
CA ARG A 26 -7.24 -10.01 -19.32
C ARG A 26 -6.07 -10.14 -18.35
N SER A 27 -4.93 -10.68 -18.78
CA SER A 27 -3.79 -10.86 -17.88
C SER A 27 -3.04 -9.56 -17.73
N LEU A 28 -2.87 -9.12 -16.48
CA LEU A 28 -1.98 -8.02 -16.15
C LEU A 28 -0.55 -8.28 -16.68
N PRO A 29 0.20 -7.23 -17.07
CA PRO A 29 1.61 -7.37 -17.35
C PRO A 29 2.38 -7.78 -16.09
N ASP A 30 3.44 -8.56 -16.26
CA ASP A 30 4.33 -8.92 -15.16
C ASP A 30 5.02 -7.67 -14.60
N CYS A 31 5.50 -7.76 -13.36
CA CYS A 31 6.06 -6.60 -12.67
C CYS A 31 7.25 -5.97 -13.43
N ASP A 32 8.01 -6.77 -14.16
CA ASP A 32 9.18 -6.41 -14.94
C ASP A 32 8.92 -6.29 -16.46
N ASP A 33 7.65 -6.29 -16.89
CA ASP A 33 7.27 -6.02 -18.29
C ASP A 33 7.79 -4.65 -18.74
N ASP A 34 8.32 -4.56 -19.98
CA ASP A 34 8.92 -3.33 -20.52
C ASP A 34 7.99 -2.11 -20.44
N ARG A 35 6.66 -2.28 -20.57
CA ARG A 35 5.68 -1.18 -20.46
C ARG A 35 5.53 -0.70 -19.02
N VAL A 36 5.66 -1.61 -18.06
CA VAL A 36 5.66 -1.31 -16.63
C VAL A 36 6.94 -0.57 -16.28
N LEU A 37 8.10 -1.06 -16.75
CA LEU A 37 9.40 -0.39 -16.56
C LEU A 37 9.42 1.01 -17.18
N ALA A 38 8.90 1.18 -18.39
CA ALA A 38 8.78 2.49 -19.04
C ALA A 38 7.87 3.45 -18.26
N SER A 39 6.79 2.93 -17.67
CA SER A 39 5.87 3.71 -16.82
C SER A 39 6.55 4.14 -15.51
N ILE A 40 7.32 3.25 -14.87
CA ILE A 40 8.14 3.58 -13.69
C ILE A 40 9.19 4.62 -14.06
N ASP A 41 9.92 4.43 -15.15
CA ASP A 41 10.96 5.36 -15.59
C ASP A 41 10.39 6.76 -15.85
N LYS A 42 9.25 6.84 -16.55
CA LYS A 42 8.52 8.10 -16.77
C LYS A 42 8.09 8.74 -15.45
N MET A 43 7.65 7.96 -14.48
CA MET A 43 7.22 8.46 -13.16
C MET A 43 8.42 9.03 -12.38
N VAL A 44 9.51 8.26 -12.28
CA VAL A 44 10.66 8.63 -11.44
C VAL A 44 11.60 9.63 -12.11
N ARG A 45 11.72 9.61 -13.44
CA ARG A 45 12.54 10.58 -14.21
C ARG A 45 11.73 11.73 -14.78
N GLY A 46 10.44 11.79 -14.48
CA GLY A 46 9.54 12.86 -14.90
C GLY A 46 9.90 14.23 -14.32
N PRO A 47 9.07 15.26 -14.59
CA PRO A 47 9.24 16.60 -14.03
C PRO A 47 9.40 16.60 -12.51
N ALA A 48 10.06 17.62 -11.96
CA ALA A 48 10.37 17.72 -10.53
C ALA A 48 9.14 17.54 -9.62
N GLU A 49 7.98 18.02 -10.05
CA GLU A 49 6.70 17.86 -9.34
C GLU A 49 6.25 16.39 -9.24
N GLN A 50 6.33 15.63 -10.33
CA GLN A 50 6.01 14.19 -10.33
C GLN A 50 6.98 13.42 -9.46
N ARG A 51 8.26 13.80 -9.48
CA ARG A 51 9.26 13.21 -8.58
C ARG A 51 8.97 13.57 -7.13
N ALA A 52 8.60 14.80 -6.82
CA ALA A 52 8.25 15.20 -5.46
C ALA A 52 7.06 14.39 -4.90
N ALA A 53 6.09 14.03 -5.74
CA ALA A 53 4.97 13.16 -5.32
C ALA A 53 5.38 11.71 -4.98
N ILE A 54 6.52 11.23 -5.49
CA ILE A 54 7.01 9.86 -5.25
C ILE A 54 8.04 9.86 -4.11
N LEU A 55 8.85 10.90 -4.04
CA LEU A 55 10.08 10.96 -3.27
C LEU A 55 9.96 11.89 -2.07
N GLY A 56 8.94 12.74 -2.04
CA GLY A 56 8.97 13.94 -1.23
C GLY A 56 9.79 15.06 -1.87
N HIS A 57 9.68 16.25 -1.28
CA HIS A 57 10.44 17.42 -1.70
C HIS A 57 11.95 17.28 -1.41
N GLY A 58 12.80 17.99 -2.17
CA GLY A 58 14.22 18.18 -1.84
C GLY A 58 15.24 17.23 -2.48
N ASN A 59 14.81 16.28 -3.30
CA ASN A 59 15.65 15.23 -3.92
C ASN A 59 16.64 15.69 -5.04
N GLU A 60 16.71 16.98 -5.33
CA GLU A 60 17.41 17.54 -6.52
C GLU A 60 18.92 17.28 -6.54
N ARG A 61 19.53 16.99 -5.37
CA ARG A 61 20.98 16.83 -5.21
C ARG A 61 21.46 15.37 -5.19
N LEU A 62 20.55 14.39 -5.23
CA LEU A 62 20.89 12.98 -4.98
C LEU A 62 21.11 12.14 -6.26
N GLY A 63 21.20 12.79 -7.42
CA GLY A 63 21.33 12.12 -8.72
C GLY A 63 20.00 11.59 -9.24
N MET A 64 20.02 10.94 -10.41
CA MET A 64 18.80 10.42 -11.03
C MET A 64 18.28 9.19 -10.27
N PRO A 65 16.98 9.14 -9.93
CA PRO A 65 16.33 7.91 -9.46
C PRO A 65 16.57 6.73 -10.37
N ALA A 66 16.68 5.55 -9.78
CA ALA A 66 16.46 4.30 -10.48
C ALA A 66 15.72 3.31 -9.58
N VAL A 67 14.81 2.54 -10.17
CA VAL A 67 14.18 1.38 -9.51
C VAL A 67 14.86 0.12 -10.02
N SER A 68 15.15 -0.81 -9.12
CA SER A 68 15.80 -2.08 -9.43
C SER A 68 15.26 -3.22 -8.55
N GLY A 69 15.56 -4.47 -8.92
CA GLY A 69 15.14 -5.64 -8.14
C GLY A 69 13.62 -5.81 -8.08
N ILE A 70 12.94 -5.46 -9.17
CA ILE A 70 11.48 -5.52 -9.27
C ILE A 70 11.03 -6.98 -9.25
N HIS A 71 10.04 -7.29 -8.40
CA HIS A 71 9.45 -8.61 -8.27
C HIS A 71 8.00 -8.52 -7.78
N GLN A 72 7.22 -9.57 -8.03
CA GLN A 72 5.86 -9.68 -7.51
C GLN A 72 5.88 -10.00 -6.01
N ILE A 73 5.05 -9.30 -5.23
CA ILE A 73 4.88 -9.54 -3.78
C ILE A 73 3.52 -10.14 -3.43
N SER A 74 2.50 -9.90 -4.25
CA SER A 74 1.16 -10.47 -4.09
C SER A 74 0.37 -10.34 -5.39
N GLN A 75 -0.67 -11.15 -5.53
CA GLN A 75 -1.60 -11.10 -6.66
C GLN A 75 -3.00 -11.44 -6.16
N TYR A 76 -3.99 -10.79 -6.74
CA TYR A 76 -5.40 -11.00 -6.49
C TYR A 76 -6.17 -11.02 -7.81
N ASP A 77 -7.18 -11.89 -7.92
CA ASP A 77 -7.79 -12.20 -9.22
C ASP A 77 -9.07 -11.39 -9.53
N SER A 78 -9.72 -10.76 -8.54
CA SER A 78 -11.02 -10.11 -8.77
C SER A 78 -11.31 -8.95 -7.80
N PRO A 79 -10.98 -7.70 -8.17
CA PRO A 79 -10.40 -7.32 -9.46
C PRO A 79 -8.99 -7.89 -9.65
N ALA A 80 -8.59 -8.12 -10.90
CA ALA A 80 -7.23 -8.54 -11.21
C ALA A 80 -6.28 -7.41 -10.79
N THR A 81 -5.54 -7.65 -9.71
CA THR A 81 -4.58 -6.73 -9.12
C THR A 81 -3.28 -7.48 -8.88
N ARG A 82 -2.16 -6.96 -9.40
CA ARG A 82 -0.82 -7.48 -9.14
C ARG A 82 -0.05 -6.45 -8.33
N ALA A 83 0.47 -6.86 -7.18
CA ALA A 83 1.34 -6.02 -6.36
C ALA A 83 2.80 -6.38 -6.60
N CYS A 84 3.60 -5.35 -6.77
CA CYS A 84 5.01 -5.45 -7.08
C CYS A 84 5.81 -4.62 -6.08
N ALA A 85 7.05 -5.05 -5.82
CA ALA A 85 8.02 -4.30 -5.06
C ALA A 85 9.36 -4.25 -5.78
N GLY A 86 10.11 -3.20 -5.49
CA GLY A 86 11.50 -3.04 -5.89
C GLY A 86 12.24 -2.16 -4.92
N THR A 87 13.46 -1.80 -5.28
CA THR A 87 14.30 -0.86 -4.53
C THR A 87 14.53 0.38 -5.38
N LEU A 88 14.09 1.51 -4.85
CA LEU A 88 14.33 2.82 -5.41
C LEU A 88 15.62 3.39 -4.82
N THR A 89 16.52 3.83 -5.70
CA THR A 89 17.87 4.29 -5.36
C THR A 89 18.08 5.73 -5.81
N PHE A 90 18.68 6.54 -4.93
CA PHE A 90 19.13 7.91 -5.17
C PHE A 90 20.53 8.10 -4.64
N GLY A 91 21.52 8.09 -5.52
CA GLY A 91 22.92 8.14 -5.12
C GLY A 91 23.24 6.94 -4.23
N ARG A 92 23.37 7.16 -2.91
CA ARG A 92 23.64 6.10 -1.91
C ARG A 92 22.42 5.68 -1.09
N ILE A 93 21.30 6.40 -1.20
CA ILE A 93 20.08 6.12 -0.42
C ILE A 93 19.26 5.07 -1.16
N LYS A 94 18.81 4.06 -0.42
CA LYS A 94 17.93 3.01 -0.92
C LYS A 94 16.63 3.03 -0.13
N ARG A 95 15.50 2.94 -0.81
CA ARG A 95 14.17 2.89 -0.20
C ARG A 95 13.29 1.82 -0.89
N PRO A 96 12.36 1.19 -0.14
CA PRO A 96 11.37 0.32 -0.74
C PRO A 96 10.51 1.08 -1.75
N PHE A 97 10.23 0.47 -2.89
CA PHE A 97 9.33 1.00 -3.91
C PHE A 97 8.22 -0.01 -4.14
N GLY A 98 6.98 0.39 -3.94
CA GLY A 98 5.81 -0.47 -4.13
C GLY A 98 4.86 0.13 -5.14
N TYR A 99 4.19 -0.74 -5.88
CA TYR A 99 3.10 -0.35 -6.76
C TYR A 99 2.14 -1.51 -6.99
N THR A 100 0.90 -1.18 -7.30
CA THR A 100 -0.11 -2.10 -7.79
C THR A 100 -0.35 -1.86 -9.27
N LEU A 101 -0.67 -2.93 -9.98
CA LEU A 101 -1.14 -2.94 -11.35
C LEU A 101 -2.58 -3.44 -11.34
N GLU A 102 -3.50 -2.65 -11.86
CA GLU A 102 -4.91 -3.03 -11.98
C GLU A 102 -5.36 -2.95 -13.43
N SER A 103 -6.14 -3.94 -13.88
CA SER A 103 -6.58 -3.98 -15.27
C SER A 103 -7.62 -2.91 -15.53
N LYS A 104 -7.49 -2.19 -16.65
CA LYS A 104 -8.50 -1.23 -17.11
C LYS A 104 -9.67 -1.89 -17.86
N GLY A 105 -9.66 -3.21 -18.04
CA GLY A 105 -10.65 -3.93 -18.83
C GLY A 105 -10.38 -3.96 -20.34
N ASP A 106 -9.52 -3.08 -20.85
CA ASP A 106 -9.00 -3.12 -22.23
C ASP A 106 -7.73 -3.99 -22.32
N GLU A 107 -7.48 -4.57 -23.49
CA GLU A 107 -6.35 -5.47 -23.72
C GLU A 107 -5.01 -4.82 -23.37
N GLY A 108 -4.34 -5.37 -22.36
CA GLY A 108 -3.02 -4.91 -21.91
C GLY A 108 -2.98 -3.51 -21.30
N ALA A 109 -4.13 -2.85 -21.11
CA ALA A 109 -4.22 -1.56 -20.44
C ALA A 109 -4.27 -1.76 -18.92
N PHE A 110 -3.43 -1.03 -18.21
CA PHE A 110 -3.36 -1.08 -16.75
C PHE A 110 -3.33 0.32 -16.13
N VAL A 111 -3.76 0.40 -14.88
CA VAL A 111 -3.44 1.51 -13.96
C VAL A 111 -2.29 1.06 -13.08
N MET A 112 -1.33 1.97 -12.89
CA MET A 112 -0.29 1.82 -11.90
C MET A 112 -0.56 2.80 -10.76
N GLU A 113 -0.69 2.28 -9.54
CA GLU A 113 -0.80 3.10 -8.34
C GLU A 113 0.41 2.82 -7.44
N ARG A 114 1.10 3.88 -7.00
CA ARG A 114 2.26 3.76 -6.12
C ARG A 114 1.78 3.59 -4.68
N GLY A 115 2.54 2.85 -3.87
CA GLY A 115 2.39 2.85 -2.43
C GLY A 115 3.59 2.22 -1.74
N VAL A 116 3.49 2.07 -0.42
CA VAL A 116 4.52 1.35 0.35
C VAL A 116 4.30 -0.17 0.22
N PRO A 117 5.33 -0.97 -0.14
CA PRO A 117 5.18 -2.42 -0.29
C PRO A 117 4.52 -3.12 0.89
N ALA A 118 4.86 -2.73 2.12
CA ALA A 118 4.28 -3.30 3.34
C ALA A 118 2.77 -3.03 3.44
N ILE A 119 2.34 -1.78 3.17
CA ILE A 119 0.93 -1.39 3.17
C ILE A 119 0.15 -2.12 2.06
N ILE A 120 0.71 -2.18 0.85
CA ILE A 120 0.09 -2.86 -0.30
C ILE A 120 -0.12 -4.34 0.01
N LYS A 121 0.92 -5.00 0.52
CA LYS A 121 0.88 -6.43 0.86
C LYS A 121 -0.22 -6.71 1.89
N GLU A 122 -0.21 -5.97 2.99
CA GLU A 122 -1.20 -6.15 4.07
C GLU A 122 -2.63 -5.92 3.57
N ARG A 123 -2.84 -4.90 2.73
CA ARG A 123 -4.16 -4.62 2.13
C ARG A 123 -4.67 -5.80 1.29
N LEU A 124 -3.81 -6.37 0.44
CA LEU A 124 -4.19 -7.49 -0.43
C LEU A 124 -4.43 -8.78 0.36
N GLU A 125 -3.61 -9.06 1.37
CA GLU A 125 -3.83 -10.22 2.26
C GLU A 125 -5.19 -10.11 2.99
N GLN A 126 -5.56 -8.90 3.42
CA GLN A 126 -6.88 -8.66 4.02
C GLN A 126 -8.04 -8.84 3.02
N TRP A 127 -7.86 -8.51 1.74
CA TRP A 127 -8.87 -8.74 0.71
C TRP A 127 -9.09 -10.22 0.45
N ASP A 128 -8.00 -10.97 0.33
CA ASP A 128 -8.02 -12.42 0.14
C ASP A 128 -8.77 -13.11 1.31
N TRP A 129 -8.41 -12.76 2.54
CA TRP A 129 -9.02 -13.30 3.75
C TRP A 129 -10.54 -13.07 3.84
N LYS A 130 -11.01 -11.85 3.54
CA LYS A 130 -12.45 -11.49 3.58
C LYS A 130 -13.29 -12.36 2.64
N ARG A 131 -12.71 -12.85 1.55
CA ARG A 131 -13.41 -13.69 0.58
C ARG A 131 -13.36 -15.17 0.93
N HIS A 132 -12.22 -15.65 1.42
CA HIS A 132 -12.01 -17.07 1.74
C HIS A 132 -12.62 -17.52 3.08
N PHE A 133 -12.76 -16.61 4.05
CA PHE A 133 -13.37 -16.92 5.35
C PHE A 133 -14.55 -16.00 5.66
N ARG A 134 -15.77 -16.48 5.41
CA ARG A 134 -17.02 -15.77 5.75
C ARG A 134 -17.21 -15.51 7.26
N HIS A 135 -16.40 -16.11 8.15
CA HIS A 135 -16.69 -16.15 9.59
C HIS A 135 -15.49 -15.95 10.53
N ARG A 136 -14.42 -15.24 10.15
CA ARG A 136 -13.33 -15.00 11.10
C ARG A 136 -12.85 -13.55 11.09
N HIS A 137 -13.39 -12.78 12.04
CA HIS A 137 -12.99 -11.46 12.56
C HIS A 137 -11.55 -11.04 12.23
N TYR A 138 -11.28 -10.46 11.06
CA TYR A 138 -9.98 -9.87 10.79
C TYR A 138 -10.17 -8.64 9.92
N THR A 139 -10.54 -7.57 10.58
CA THR A 139 -10.46 -6.18 10.12
C THR A 139 -10.62 -5.37 11.40
N PRO A 140 -9.71 -4.45 11.73
CA PRO A 140 -9.17 -4.23 13.08
C PRO A 140 -10.20 -4.37 14.21
N ASP A 141 -10.53 -5.60 14.60
CA ASP A 141 -11.58 -5.88 15.56
C ASP A 141 -11.09 -5.54 16.97
N PRO A 142 -11.95 -5.03 17.87
CA PRO A 142 -13.39 -4.80 17.70
C PRO A 142 -13.72 -3.40 17.14
N MET A 143 -12.73 -2.67 16.63
CA MET A 143 -12.88 -1.28 16.20
C MET A 143 -13.51 -1.16 14.82
N GLY A 144 -13.09 -2.03 13.90
CA GLY A 144 -13.39 -1.89 12.48
C GLY A 144 -12.57 -0.76 11.84
N MET A 145 -12.24 -0.91 10.55
CA MET A 145 -11.34 0.02 9.86
C MET A 145 -11.83 1.48 9.86
N PRO A 146 -13.13 1.77 9.63
CA PRO A 146 -13.61 3.16 9.64
C PRO A 146 -13.39 3.86 10.99
N ALA A 147 -13.68 3.19 12.10
CA ALA A 147 -13.51 3.79 13.43
C ALA A 147 -12.03 3.92 13.80
N LEU A 148 -11.18 2.97 13.39
CA LEU A 148 -9.73 3.06 13.57
C LEU A 148 -9.13 4.24 12.84
N ARG A 149 -9.45 4.43 11.55
CA ARG A 149 -8.99 5.60 10.79
C ARG A 149 -9.46 6.88 11.47
N LYS A 150 -10.74 6.96 11.83
CA LYS A 150 -11.30 8.13 12.52
C LYS A 150 -10.57 8.44 13.82
N ALA A 151 -10.34 7.43 14.67
CA ALA A 151 -9.66 7.62 15.95
C ALA A 151 -8.18 7.97 15.78
N PHE A 152 -7.50 7.38 14.80
CA PHE A 152 -6.11 7.70 14.46
C PHE A 152 -5.99 9.16 14.02
N PHE A 153 -6.79 9.59 13.04
CA PHE A 153 -6.76 10.99 12.58
C PHE A 153 -7.22 11.97 13.65
N ALA A 154 -8.14 11.60 14.53
CA ALA A 154 -8.49 12.41 15.70
C ALA A 154 -7.29 12.58 16.65
N GLY A 155 -6.48 11.54 16.85
CA GLY A 155 -5.24 11.63 17.64
C GLY A 155 -4.18 12.52 16.98
N VAL A 156 -3.99 12.39 15.67
CA VAL A 156 -3.06 13.24 14.91
C VAL A 156 -3.51 14.71 14.96
N GLY A 157 -4.81 14.98 14.79
CA GLY A 157 -5.36 16.34 14.84
C GLY A 157 -5.21 17.03 16.20
N GLN A 158 -4.97 16.28 17.28
CA GLN A 158 -4.72 16.82 18.63
C GLN A 158 -3.25 17.18 18.89
N LEU A 159 -2.34 16.87 17.97
CA LEU A 159 -0.92 17.24 18.08
C LEU A 159 -0.73 18.75 17.92
N ALA A 160 0.39 19.28 18.43
CA ALA A 160 0.72 20.70 18.33
C ALA A 160 0.77 21.23 16.88
N GLU A 161 1.16 20.38 15.93
CA GLU A 161 1.15 20.66 14.48
C GLU A 161 0.13 19.78 13.74
N GLY A 162 -1.00 19.46 14.39
CA GLY A 162 -1.93 18.42 13.95
C GLY A 162 -2.37 18.54 12.49
N GLN A 163 -2.71 19.74 12.00
CA GLN A 163 -3.09 19.91 10.59
C GLN A 163 -1.96 19.55 9.63
N ARG A 164 -0.73 19.99 9.90
CA ARG A 164 0.43 19.66 9.08
C ARG A 164 0.70 18.15 9.08
N GLU A 165 0.54 17.50 10.23
CA GLU A 165 0.71 16.06 10.35
C GLU A 165 -0.38 15.29 9.62
N LEU A 166 -1.62 15.77 9.61
CA LEU A 166 -2.71 15.21 8.81
C LEU A 166 -2.40 15.30 7.31
N ASP A 167 -1.95 16.47 6.85
CA ASP A 167 -1.63 16.72 5.44
C ASP A 167 -0.42 15.88 4.97
N ALA A 168 0.45 15.47 5.89
CA ALA A 168 1.63 14.66 5.61
C ALA A 168 1.33 13.15 5.52
N ILE A 169 0.17 12.68 5.98
CA ILE A 169 -0.19 11.26 5.96
C ILE A 169 -0.84 10.92 4.61
N HIS A 170 -0.21 10.04 3.85
CA HIS A 170 -0.68 9.62 2.52
C HIS A 170 -1.56 8.38 2.59
N ASP A 171 -1.16 7.40 3.40
CA ASP A 171 -1.86 6.14 3.52
C ASP A 171 -1.65 5.52 4.90
N LEU A 172 -2.56 4.65 5.31
CA LEU A 172 -2.42 3.88 6.54
C LEU A 172 -3.20 2.58 6.51
N GLN A 173 -2.64 1.55 7.14
CA GLN A 173 -3.17 0.20 7.16
C GLN A 173 -2.84 -0.49 8.49
N PRO A 174 -3.81 -1.11 9.18
CA PRO A 174 -3.50 -1.99 10.32
C PRO A 174 -2.77 -3.24 9.83
N ASP A 175 -1.69 -3.60 10.52
CA ASP A 175 -0.86 -4.80 10.28
C ASP A 175 -1.36 -6.03 11.07
N ALA A 176 -2.22 -5.79 12.07
CA ALA A 176 -2.69 -6.81 12.98
C ALA A 176 -4.09 -6.51 13.54
N ARG A 177 -4.67 -7.51 14.22
CA ARG A 177 -5.80 -7.27 15.13
C ARG A 177 -5.39 -6.27 16.23
N CYS A 178 -6.35 -5.46 16.66
CA CYS A 178 -6.19 -4.63 17.83
C CYS A 178 -6.35 -5.48 19.09
N ASN A 179 -5.29 -5.57 19.89
CA ASN A 179 -5.31 -6.35 21.12
C ASN A 179 -5.67 -5.45 22.31
N GLN A 180 -6.48 -5.95 23.23
CA GLN A 180 -6.71 -5.24 24.48
C GLN A 180 -5.38 -5.13 25.25
N ALA A 181 -5.05 -3.92 25.71
CA ALA A 181 -3.89 -3.69 26.54
C ALA A 181 -4.04 -4.44 27.86
N SER A 182 -3.12 -5.36 28.17
CA SER A 182 -3.26 -6.32 29.28
C SER A 182 -3.47 -5.69 30.66
N ARG A 183 -3.12 -4.41 30.82
CA ARG A 183 -3.18 -3.68 32.10
C ARG A 183 -4.28 -2.61 32.18
N GLN A 184 -5.02 -2.36 31.09
CA GLN A 184 -6.01 -1.29 31.04
C GLN A 184 -7.28 -1.77 30.31
N VAL A 185 -8.34 -1.99 31.08
CA VAL A 185 -9.64 -2.38 30.52
C VAL A 185 -10.16 -1.27 29.62
N GLY A 186 -10.60 -1.63 28.41
CA GLY A 186 -11.14 -0.67 27.44
C GLY A 186 -10.09 0.06 26.59
N VAL A 187 -8.80 -0.17 26.83
CA VAL A 187 -7.70 0.31 25.98
C VAL A 187 -7.24 -0.79 25.04
N TYR A 188 -7.07 -0.48 23.77
CA TYR A 188 -6.68 -1.38 22.70
C TYR A 188 -5.44 -0.85 21.99
N ARG A 189 -4.47 -1.72 21.73
CA ARG A 189 -3.26 -1.44 20.96
C ARG A 189 -3.42 -2.04 19.58
N CYS A 190 -3.26 -1.22 18.55
CA CYS A 190 -3.29 -1.65 17.17
C CYS A 190 -1.92 -1.37 16.55
N ARG A 191 -1.29 -2.39 15.95
CA ARG A 191 -0.10 -2.18 15.11
C ARG A 191 -0.53 -1.60 13.77
N MET A 192 0.08 -0.49 13.41
CA MET A 192 -0.27 0.30 12.24
C MET A 192 0.96 0.53 11.37
N LEU A 193 0.74 0.42 10.07
CA LEU A 193 1.60 0.92 9.02
C LEU A 193 1.05 2.26 8.56
N VAL A 194 1.84 3.32 8.62
CA VAL A 194 1.43 4.67 8.22
C VAL A 194 2.47 5.25 7.28
N GLU A 195 2.08 5.53 6.04
CA GLU A 195 2.90 6.27 5.10
C GLU A 195 2.76 7.77 5.37
N ARG A 196 3.89 8.44 5.58
CA ARG A 196 3.94 9.85 5.93
C ARG A 196 5.15 10.56 5.35
N ASP A 197 4.98 11.80 4.91
CA ASP A 197 6.08 12.70 4.60
C ASP A 197 6.72 13.31 5.85
N ASP A 198 8.04 13.18 5.96
CA ASP A 198 8.82 13.80 7.02
C ASP A 198 9.38 15.17 6.61
N PRO A 199 8.88 16.28 7.20
CA PRO A 199 9.32 17.62 6.81
C PRO A 199 10.80 17.88 7.12
N LYS A 200 11.41 17.17 8.08
CA LYS A 200 12.85 17.32 8.37
C LYS A 200 13.70 16.67 7.30
N LEU A 201 13.29 15.52 6.77
CA LEU A 201 13.96 14.88 5.64
C LEU A 201 13.80 15.74 4.39
N ALA A 202 12.59 16.24 4.12
CA ALA A 202 12.33 17.15 3.01
C ALA A 202 13.22 18.41 3.08
N ALA A 203 13.30 19.05 4.25
CA ALA A 203 14.14 20.24 4.46
C ALA A 203 15.65 19.94 4.31
N ALA A 204 16.07 18.71 4.59
CA ALA A 204 17.45 18.25 4.39
C ALA A 204 17.76 17.87 2.93
N GLY A 205 16.79 17.95 2.02
CA GLY A 205 16.96 17.50 0.64
C GLY A 205 16.97 15.99 0.48
N LEU A 206 16.37 15.27 1.42
CA LEU A 206 16.32 13.82 1.47
C LEU A 206 14.92 13.32 1.11
N PRO A 207 14.77 12.08 0.61
CA PRO A 207 13.45 11.51 0.38
C PRO A 207 12.62 11.54 1.67
N SER A 208 11.46 12.19 1.65
CA SER A 208 10.67 12.44 2.85
C SER A 208 9.61 11.39 3.15
N SER A 209 9.20 10.57 2.17
CA SER A 209 8.26 9.49 2.43
C SER A 209 8.88 8.47 3.38
N THR A 210 8.23 8.27 4.52
CA THR A 210 8.60 7.37 5.61
C THR A 210 7.45 6.42 5.93
N LEU A 211 7.79 5.23 6.40
CA LEU A 211 6.83 4.27 6.92
C LEU A 211 6.94 4.24 8.43
N LEU A 212 5.86 4.62 9.12
CA LEU A 212 5.72 4.38 10.55
C LEU A 212 5.16 2.96 10.73
N ASP A 213 5.96 2.06 11.28
CA ASP A 213 5.50 0.75 11.75
C ASP A 213 5.52 0.77 13.28
N SER A 214 4.36 1.01 13.89
CA SER A 214 4.27 1.17 15.34
C SER A 214 2.90 0.79 15.88
N GLU A 215 2.86 0.49 17.18
CA GLU A 215 1.60 0.36 17.89
C GLU A 215 1.05 1.71 18.32
N PHE A 216 -0.26 1.87 18.21
CA PHE A 216 -1.01 3.03 18.69
C PHE A 216 -2.12 2.57 19.61
N SER A 217 -2.31 3.33 20.70
CA SER A 217 -3.30 3.03 21.72
C SER A 217 -4.58 3.82 21.51
N PHE A 218 -5.71 3.13 21.59
CA PHE A 218 -7.06 3.68 21.46
C PHE A 218 -7.93 3.21 22.61
N GLN A 219 -8.95 3.99 22.95
CA GLN A 219 -9.91 3.60 23.98
C GLN A 219 -11.34 3.84 23.50
N ARG A 220 -12.26 3.04 24.04
CA ARG A 220 -13.68 3.37 23.91
C ARG A 220 -13.98 4.63 24.72
N ASP A 221 -14.90 5.42 24.22
CA ASP A 221 -15.54 6.46 25.00
C ASP A 221 -16.42 5.83 26.10
N ASP A 222 -16.89 6.68 27.02
CA ASP A 222 -17.62 6.22 28.20
C ASP A 222 -19.01 5.66 27.81
N SER A 223 -19.51 5.99 26.61
CA SER A 223 -20.73 5.43 26.02
C SER A 223 -20.54 4.03 25.42
N GLY A 224 -19.28 3.62 25.22
CA GLY A 224 -18.91 2.38 24.54
C GLY A 224 -19.17 2.40 23.02
N GLN A 225 -19.65 3.50 22.45
CA GLN A 225 -20.05 3.59 21.03
C GLN A 225 -19.01 4.25 20.14
N ALA A 226 -18.12 5.09 20.68
CA ALA A 226 -17.10 5.78 19.91
C ALA A 226 -15.69 5.38 20.33
N TRP A 227 -14.77 5.44 19.38
CA TRP A 227 -13.35 5.22 19.59
C TRP A 227 -12.61 6.55 19.58
N ARG A 228 -11.69 6.73 20.52
CA ARG A 228 -10.84 7.91 20.65
C ARG A 228 -9.37 7.49 20.84
N PRO A 229 -8.41 8.35 20.47
CA PRO A 229 -7.02 8.15 20.87
C PRO A 229 -6.92 8.01 22.39
N ALA A 230 -6.07 7.11 22.87
CA ALA A 230 -5.74 7.03 24.30
C ALA A 230 -4.74 8.15 24.68
N PRO A 231 -4.62 8.53 25.97
CA PRO A 231 -3.72 9.60 26.42
C PRO A 231 -2.25 9.48 25.96
N GLY A 232 -1.77 8.26 25.69
CA GLY A 232 -0.41 8.00 25.20
C GLY A 232 -0.19 8.22 23.70
N PHE A 233 -1.24 8.49 22.92
CA PHE A 233 -1.17 8.50 21.46
C PHE A 233 -0.12 9.48 20.91
N ALA A 234 -0.05 10.70 21.45
CA ALA A 234 0.88 11.70 20.95
C ALA A 234 2.36 11.29 21.14
N GLU A 235 2.63 10.63 22.26
CA GLU A 235 3.95 10.10 22.57
C GLU A 235 4.31 8.88 21.70
N ASP A 236 3.35 7.98 21.49
CA ASP A 236 3.49 6.84 20.57
C ASP A 236 3.79 7.33 19.13
N PHE A 237 3.05 8.34 18.65
CA PHE A 237 3.27 8.94 17.34
C PHE A 237 4.64 9.59 17.20
N ARG A 238 5.04 10.39 18.19
CA ARG A 238 6.36 11.04 18.21
C ARG A 238 7.49 10.01 18.17
N LYS A 239 7.37 8.91 18.92
CA LYS A 239 8.35 7.81 18.91
C LYS A 239 8.41 7.11 17.56
N ALA A 240 7.26 6.83 16.95
CA ALA A 240 7.19 6.21 15.63
C ALA A 240 7.91 7.08 14.56
N VAL A 241 7.66 8.40 14.56
CA VAL A 241 8.35 9.34 13.66
C VAL A 241 9.86 9.37 13.90
N GLN A 242 10.31 9.24 15.15
CA GLN A 242 11.74 9.20 15.45
C GLN A 242 12.40 7.90 14.99
N ALA A 243 11.73 6.76 15.19
CA ALA A 243 12.21 5.46 14.75
C ALA A 243 12.36 5.40 13.22
N ALA A 244 11.34 5.86 12.48
CA ALA A 244 11.33 5.83 11.03
C ALA A 244 12.41 6.70 10.34
N ARG A 245 13.09 7.59 11.08
CA ARG A 245 14.23 8.37 10.56
C ARG A 245 15.57 7.64 10.68
N ILE A 246 15.65 6.62 11.53
CA ILE A 246 16.87 5.87 11.82
C ILE A 246 16.98 4.65 10.89
N ASP A 247 15.86 4.20 10.32
CA ASP A 247 15.74 3.11 9.33
C ASP A 247 16.03 3.54 7.87
#